data_AF-A0A8T4KTE8-F1
#
_entry.id   AF-A0A8T4KTE8-F1
#
_cell.length_a   1.000
_cell.length_b   1.000
_cell.length_c   1.000
_cell.angle_alpha   90.00
_cell.angle_beta   90.00
_cell.angle_gamma   90.00
#
_symmetry.space_group_name_H-M   'P 1'
#
loop_
_entity.id
_entity.type
_entity.pdbx_description
1 polymer ?
#
loop_
_entity_poly.entity_id
_entity_poly.type
_entity_poly.pdbx_seq_one_letter_code
_entity_poly.pdbx_strand_id
1 'polypeptide(L)'
;HMVWAVRVTHRLDELAKVFKGTTGRKLLALHPFLKKRYFWNSGLWSGVIYADSIGSNYERICHYVRNQKLERATPSIPPVYSDLTRRPER
;
A
#
# COMPACT_ATOMS: atom_id res chain seq x y z
N HIS A 1 11.67 3.63 -11.18
CA HIS A 1 10.30 3.63 -10.63
C HIS A 1 10.02 2.27 -10.01
N MET A 2 9.39 2.23 -8.84
CA MET A 2 9.06 0.99 -8.14
C MET A 2 7.63 1.11 -7.59
N VAL A 3 6.89 0.01 -7.58
CA VAL A 3 5.58 -0.10 -6.94
C VAL A 3 5.70 -1.09 -5.79
N TRP A 4 5.21 -0.72 -4.62
CA TRP A 4 5.30 -1.54 -3.43
C TRP A 4 3.92 -1.75 -2.80
N ALA A 5 3.61 -3.01 -2.48
CA ALA A 5 2.51 -3.35 -1.60
C ALA A 5 3.06 -3.41 -0.16
N VAL A 6 2.78 -2.37 0.63
CA VAL A 6 3.29 -2.27 2.01
C VAL A 6 2.14 -2.13 2.98
N ARG A 7 2.29 -2.68 4.18
CA ARG A 7 1.32 -2.50 5.27
C ARG A 7 1.35 -1.06 5.76
N VAL A 8 0.19 -0.56 6.21
CA VAL A 8 0.01 0.80 6.77
C VAL A 8 0.90 1.08 7.98
N THR A 9 1.45 0.04 8.61
CA THR A 9 2.39 0.15 9.74
C THR A 9 3.78 0.65 9.34
N HIS A 10 4.15 0.58 8.05
CA HIS A 10 5.46 1.01 7.59
C HIS A 10 5.42 2.46 7.16
N ARG A 11 6.43 3.22 7.57
CA ARG A 11 6.59 4.60 7.16
C ARG A 11 7.40 4.69 5.89
N LEU A 12 7.02 5.62 5.01
CA LEU A 12 7.65 5.80 3.71
C LEU A 12 9.13 6.22 3.82
N ASP A 13 9.46 7.04 4.81
CA ASP A 13 10.82 7.52 5.07
C ASP A 13 11.76 6.38 5.49
N GLU A 14 11.27 5.47 6.33
CA GLU A 14 12.03 4.28 6.73
C GLU A 14 12.31 3.37 5.55
N LEU A 15 11.30 3.09 4.72
CA LEU A 15 11.45 2.29 3.52
C LEU A 15 12.48 2.92 2.57
N ALA A 16 12.33 4.21 2.28
CA ALA A 16 13.26 4.90 1.39
C ALA A 16 14.69 4.92 1.94
N LYS A 17 14.87 5.09 3.26
CA LYS A 17 16.17 5.02 3.92
C LYS A 17 16.82 3.65 3.77
N VAL A 18 16.06 2.58 4.02
CA VAL A 18 16.55 1.20 3.86
C VAL A 18 16.92 0.94 2.40
N PHE A 19 16.04 1.26 1.46
CA PHE A 19 16.31 1.02 0.04
C PHE A 19 17.50 1.82 -0.47
N LYS A 20 17.47 3.16 -0.35
CA LYS A 20 18.56 4.02 -0.84
C LYS A 20 19.86 3.74 -0.11
N GLY A 21 19.82 3.55 1.21
CA GLY A 21 21.00 3.28 2.03
C GLY A 21 21.65 1.95 1.70
N THR A 22 20.87 0.86 1.72
CA THR A 22 21.39 -0.50 1.46
C THR A 22 21.86 -0.66 0.02
N THR A 23 21.09 -0.17 -0.96
CA THR A 23 21.50 -0.24 -2.38
C THR A 23 22.73 0.62 -2.65
N GLY A 24 22.76 1.85 -2.12
CA GLY A 24 23.89 2.76 -2.27
C GLY A 24 25.17 2.16 -1.69
N ARG A 25 25.10 1.59 -0.48
CA ARG A 25 26.25 0.93 0.15
C ARG A 25 26.73 -0.28 -0.67
N LYS A 26 25.81 -1.16 -1.10
CA LYS A 26 26.17 -2.37 -1.87
C LYS A 26 26.75 -2.02 -3.24
N LEU A 27 26.16 -1.08 -3.97
CA LEU A 27 26.62 -0.67 -5.29
C LEU A 27 28.00 0.01 -5.24
N LEU A 28 28.21 0.91 -4.29
CA LEU A 28 29.51 1.58 -4.14
C LEU A 28 30.60 0.63 -3.63
N ALA A 29 30.24 -0.43 -2.89
CA ALA A 29 31.17 -1.49 -2.51
C ALA A 29 31.56 -2.39 -3.70
N LEU A 30 30.61 -2.70 -4.59
CA LEU A 30 30.88 -3.50 -5.80
C LEU A 30 31.67 -2.73 -6.86
N HIS A 31 31.45 -1.42 -6.98
CA HIS A 31 32.07 -0.58 -7.99
C HIS A 31 32.79 0.63 -7.37
N PRO A 32 33.95 0.41 -6.70
CA PRO A 32 34.69 1.48 -6.04
C PRO A 32 35.19 2.57 -7.01
N PHE A 33 35.34 2.25 -8.29
CA PHE A 33 35.73 3.22 -9.32
C PHE A 33 34.69 4.34 -9.51
N LEU A 34 33.39 4.03 -9.39
CA LEU A 34 32.31 5.02 -9.51
C LEU A 34 32.37 6.01 -8.35
N LYS A 35 32.65 5.51 -7.14
CA LYS A 35 32.75 6.32 -5.93
C LYS A 35 33.83 7.40 -6.05
N LYS A 36 35.00 7.05 -6.60
CA LYS A 36 36.14 7.97 -6.72
C LYS A 36 35.99 8.95 -7.88
N ARG A 37 35.38 8.52 -8.99
CA ARG A 37 35.32 9.32 -10.23
C ARG A 37 34.15 10.29 -10.31
N TYR A 38 32.98 9.89 -9.80
CA TYR A 38 31.75 10.65 -10.00
C TYR A 38 31.13 11.16 -8.71
N PHE A 39 31.28 10.39 -7.62
CA PHE A 39 30.58 10.70 -6.37
C PHE A 39 31.48 11.36 -5.32
N TRP A 40 32.81 11.33 -5.41
CA TRP A 40 33.72 12.04 -4.49
C TRP A 40 33.37 11.86 -2.99
N ASN A 41 32.94 10.65 -2.60
CA ASN A 41 32.38 10.30 -1.27
C ASN A 41 30.98 10.88 -0.92
N SER A 42 30.28 11.53 -1.85
CA SER A 42 28.86 11.84 -1.75
C SER A 42 27.99 10.58 -1.80
N GLY A 43 26.73 10.72 -1.37
CA GLY A 43 25.73 9.66 -1.51
C GLY A 43 25.40 9.37 -2.97
N LEU A 44 25.06 8.12 -3.27
CA LEU A 44 24.66 7.66 -4.61
C LEU A 44 23.31 8.25 -5.05
N TRP A 45 22.42 8.48 -4.10
CA TRP A 45 21.04 8.88 -4.34
C TRP A 45 20.78 10.29 -3.83
N SER A 46 19.91 11.03 -4.53
CA SER A 46 19.35 12.29 -4.02
C SER A 46 18.54 12.05 -2.75
N GLY A 47 18.58 13.00 -1.81
CA GLY A 47 17.77 12.99 -0.60
C GLY A 47 16.26 13.08 -0.87
N VAL A 48 15.87 13.58 -2.04
CA VAL A 48 14.46 13.77 -2.42
C VAL A 48 13.79 12.43 -2.75
N ILE A 49 12.57 12.24 -2.26
CA ILE A 49 11.73 11.06 -2.53
C ILE A 49 10.40 11.55 -3.09
N TYR A 50 9.97 10.97 -4.19
CA TYR A 50 8.61 11.12 -4.71
C TYR A 50 7.88 9.80 -4.53
N ALA A 51 6.71 9.83 -3.93
CA ALA A 51 5.85 8.67 -3.75
C ALA A 51 4.39 9.11 -3.90
N ASP A 52 3.60 8.23 -4.49
CA ASP A 52 2.17 8.41 -4.65
C ASP A 52 1.45 7.10 -4.31
N SER A 53 0.23 7.20 -3.79
CA SER A 53 -0.59 6.06 -3.46
C SER A 53 -1.30 5.55 -4.71
N ILE A 54 -1.06 4.30 -5.08
CA ILE A 54 -1.81 3.65 -6.14
C ILE A 54 -3.11 3.14 -5.51
N GLY A 55 -4.15 3.97 -5.56
CA GLY A 55 -5.48 3.61 -5.09
C GLY A 55 -6.02 2.42 -5.89
N SER A 56 -6.52 1.39 -5.19
CA SER A 56 -7.22 0.27 -5.84
C SER A 56 -8.62 0.09 -5.27
N ASN A 57 -9.58 0.13 -6.18
CA ASN A 57 -10.95 -0.36 -6.08
C ASN A 57 -11.88 0.34 -5.07
N TYR A 58 -12.58 1.37 -5.55
CA TYR A 58 -13.65 2.11 -4.86
C TYR A 58 -14.71 1.18 -4.23
N GLU A 59 -15.08 0.11 -4.92
CA GLU A 59 -16.13 -0.82 -4.48
C GLU A 59 -15.76 -1.53 -3.18
N ARG A 60 -14.47 -1.90 -3.02
CA ARG A 60 -13.95 -2.52 -1.78
C ARG A 60 -14.01 -1.56 -0.60
N ILE A 61 -13.71 -0.28 -0.83
CA ILE A 61 -13.80 0.76 0.20
C ILE A 61 -15.27 0.95 0.60
N CYS A 62 -16.18 1.04 -0.37
CA CYS A 62 -17.62 1.15 -0.10
C CYS A 62 -18.15 -0.06 0.68
N HIS A 63 -17.77 -1.28 0.33
CA HIS A 63 -18.18 -2.48 1.05
C HIS A 63 -17.62 -2.50 2.49
N TYR A 64 -16.35 -2.14 2.68
CA TYR A 64 -15.74 -2.01 4.01
C TYR A 64 -16.50 -1.01 4.90
N VAL A 65 -16.81 0.18 4.37
CA VAL A 65 -17.54 1.23 5.12
C VAL A 65 -18.97 0.80 5.45
N ARG A 66 -19.67 0.13 4.52
CA ARG A 66 -21.04 -0.38 4.76
C ARG A 66 -21.06 -1.41 5.91
N ASN A 67 -20.07 -2.29 5.96
CA ASN A 67 -20.05 -3.37 6.96
C ASN A 67 -19.57 -2.94 8.35
N GLN A 68 -18.85 -1.81 8.47
CA GLN A 68 -18.46 -1.25 9.78
C GLN A 68 -19.65 -0.93 10.71
N LYS A 69 -20.83 -0.63 10.15
CA LYS A 69 -22.05 -0.36 10.92
C LYS A 69 -22.79 -1.62 11.33
N LEU A 70 -22.60 -2.72 10.60
CA LEU A 70 -23.34 -3.96 10.80
C LEU A 70 -22.80 -4.75 12.01
N GLU A 71 -21.49 -4.73 12.27
CA GLU A 71 -20.89 -5.46 13.40
C GLU A 71 -21.13 -4.80 14.77
N ARG A 72 -21.42 -3.49 14.82
CA ARG A 72 -21.79 -2.80 16.06
C ARG A 72 -23.26 -2.96 16.44
N ALA A 73 -24.11 -3.32 15.48
CA ALA A 73 -25.51 -3.63 15.70
C ALA A 73 -25.66 -5.15 15.65
N THR A 74 -25.45 -5.83 16.78
CA THR A 74 -25.81 -7.23 16.94
C THR A 74 -27.24 -7.46 16.42
N PRO A 75 -27.47 -8.21 15.34
CA PRO A 75 -28.82 -8.58 14.97
C PRO A 75 -29.19 -9.78 15.85
N SER A 76 -30.07 -9.58 16.82
CA SER A 76 -30.59 -10.69 17.65
C SER A 76 -31.49 -11.65 16.87
N ILE A 77 -31.83 -11.40 15.61
CA ILE A 77 -32.62 -12.31 14.75
C ILE A 77 -32.22 -12.06 13.27
N PRO A 78 -31.92 -13.09 12.45
CA PRO A 78 -31.71 -12.89 11.02
C PRO A 78 -33.04 -12.49 10.33
N PRO A 79 -33.02 -11.57 9.35
CA PRO A 79 -34.21 -11.28 8.57
C PRO A 79 -34.58 -12.50 7.73
N VAL A 80 -35.79 -13.03 7.96
CA VAL A 80 -36.41 -14.05 7.13
C VAL A 80 -36.65 -13.45 5.74
N TYR A 81 -35.71 -13.63 4.83
CA TYR A 81 -35.94 -13.40 3.41
C TYR A 81 -36.41 -14.72 2.78
N SER A 82 -37.71 -15.00 2.85
CA SER A 82 -38.27 -16.19 2.21
C SER A 82 -39.50 -15.96 1.32
N ASP A 83 -39.96 -14.73 1.00
CA ASP A 83 -41.27 -14.61 0.32
C ASP A 83 -41.47 -13.45 -0.67
N LEU A 84 -40.45 -12.99 -1.41
CA LEU A 84 -40.66 -11.94 -2.45
C LEU A 84 -40.40 -12.35 -3.91
N THR A 85 -40.26 -13.65 -4.21
CA THR A 85 -40.16 -14.13 -5.61
C THR A 85 -41.37 -14.91 -6.12
N ARG A 86 -42.50 -15.00 -5.39
CA ARG A 86 -43.76 -15.49 -5.96
C ARG A 86 -44.66 -14.35 -6.40
N ARG A 87 -44.36 -13.84 -7.60
CA ARG A 87 -45.34 -13.12 -8.42
C ARG A 87 -46.24 -14.19 -9.07
N PRO A 88 -47.53 -14.33 -8.76
CA PRO A 88 -48.40 -15.12 -9.62
C PRO A 88 -48.60 -14.31 -10.92
N GLU A 89 -48.10 -14.84 -12.03
CA GLU A 89 -48.65 -14.48 -13.34
C GLU A 89 -50.14 -14.83 -13.33
N ARG A 90 -50.97 -13.82 -13.61
CA ARG A 90 -52.25 -13.90 -14.34
C ARG A 90 -52.76 -12.49 -14.62
#